data_AF-V5IK25-F1
#
_entry.id   AF-V5IK25-F1
#
_cell.length_a   1.000
_cell.length_b   1.000
_cell.length_c   1.000
_cell.angle_alpha   90.00
_cell.angle_beta   90.00
_cell.angle_gamma   90.00
#
_symmetry.space_group_name_H-M   'P 1'
#
loop_
_entity.id
_entity.type
_entity.pdbx_description
1 polymer ?
#
loop_
_entity_poly.entity_id
_entity_poly.type
_entity_poly.pdbx_seq_one_letter_code
_entity_poly.pdbx_strand_id
1 'polypeptide(L)'
;FQSLFIFPGTKWCGAGDVAKNYDDLGVHRGTDMCCRAHDNSDDNIPAMQTKHGITNRNLYTITNCKDDRKFYNCLLNDGSPSSVAVGKLFFDVLRTECFAYTYPKKCVKKNPIYIPLLSPKCKKYELDTSAPKEWQTFPPSNFIKEYNDRKRNQRSQARLTTAENDPEAKTKYAGVWVQSEELEDEPVHENENYFGNLVEGNDITPAMSEEPLNNNSQDVKPTMTKGLLPLPELHEKANQTSQDLSS
;
A
#
# COMPACT_ATOMS: atom_id res chain seq x y z
N PHE A 1 11.20 -16.95 9.19
CA PHE A 1 11.53 -15.56 9.51
C PHE A 1 10.32 -14.97 10.22
N GLN A 2 10.37 -14.92 11.56
CA GLN A 2 9.20 -14.80 12.44
C GLN A 2 9.02 -13.36 12.91
N SER A 3 7.86 -12.78 12.62
CA SER A 3 7.18 -11.67 13.31
C SER A 3 8.11 -10.59 13.90
N LEU A 4 8.86 -9.90 13.05
CA LEU A 4 9.59 -8.69 13.44
C LEU A 4 8.72 -7.46 13.10
N PHE A 5 8.65 -6.49 14.02
CA PHE A 5 7.94 -5.22 13.84
C PHE A 5 6.40 -5.30 13.70
N ILE A 6 5.73 -5.95 14.65
CA ILE A 6 4.27 -5.78 14.83
C ILE A 6 3.98 -4.42 15.45
N PHE A 7 3.06 -3.64 14.85
CA PHE A 7 2.63 -2.37 15.38
C PHE A 7 1.97 -2.55 16.77
N PRO A 8 2.40 -1.81 17.81
CA PRO A 8 1.86 -1.99 19.16
C PRO A 8 0.34 -1.92 19.22
N GLY A 9 -0.28 -2.86 19.93
CA GLY A 9 -1.73 -2.96 20.07
C GLY A 9 -2.46 -3.61 18.89
N THR A 10 -1.74 -4.12 17.90
CA THR A 10 -2.24 -4.93 16.78
C THR A 10 -1.61 -6.33 16.81
N LYS A 11 -2.10 -7.25 15.98
CA LYS A 11 -1.55 -8.60 15.83
C LYS A 11 -1.16 -8.93 14.39
N TRP A 12 -1.71 -8.21 13.42
CA TRP A 12 -1.54 -8.43 11.99
C TRP A 12 -0.77 -7.30 11.29
N CYS A 13 -0.59 -6.13 11.93
CA CYS A 13 0.10 -5.01 11.28
C CYS A 13 1.63 -5.12 11.42
N GLY A 14 2.29 -5.93 10.59
CA GLY A 14 3.76 -6.03 10.57
C GLY A 14 4.29 -7.05 9.57
N ALA A 15 5.53 -7.51 9.75
CA ALA A 15 6.08 -8.58 8.91
C ALA A 15 5.54 -9.95 9.35
N GLY A 16 4.43 -10.35 8.75
CA GLY A 16 3.59 -11.46 9.21
C GLY A 16 2.77 -11.07 10.43
N ASP A 17 2.23 -12.06 11.13
CA ASP A 17 1.36 -11.83 12.29
C ASP A 17 1.87 -12.51 13.57
N VAL A 18 1.24 -12.14 14.71
CA VAL A 18 1.37 -12.81 16.01
C VAL A 18 0.01 -13.30 16.52
N ALA A 19 -0.95 -13.45 15.61
CA ALA A 19 -2.31 -13.85 15.91
C ALA A 19 -2.36 -15.36 16.19
N LYS A 20 -3.16 -15.77 17.18
CA LYS A 20 -3.36 -17.20 17.47
C LYS A 20 -4.25 -17.89 16.43
N ASN A 21 -5.13 -17.12 15.80
CA ASN A 21 -6.06 -17.54 14.75
C ASN A 21 -6.59 -16.29 14.03
N TYR A 22 -7.37 -16.49 12.97
CA TYR A 22 -7.93 -15.43 12.14
C TYR A 22 -8.68 -14.35 12.95
N ASP A 23 -9.43 -14.72 13.98
CA ASP A 23 -10.23 -13.77 14.77
C ASP A 23 -9.47 -13.13 15.94
N ASP A 24 -8.21 -13.52 16.13
CA ASP A 24 -7.36 -12.98 17.18
C ASP A 24 -6.83 -11.60 16.78
N LEU A 25 -7.57 -10.57 17.19
CA LEU A 25 -7.26 -9.17 16.97
C LEU A 25 -6.70 -8.51 18.23
N GLY A 26 -5.86 -7.49 18.05
CA GLY A 26 -5.37 -6.59 19.09
C GLY A 26 -6.40 -5.57 19.56
N VAL A 27 -5.96 -4.67 20.44
CA VAL A 27 -6.81 -3.62 21.01
C VAL A 27 -7.21 -2.56 19.97
N HIS A 28 -6.36 -2.32 18.97
CA HIS A 28 -6.68 -1.45 17.85
C HIS A 28 -7.44 -2.23 16.76
N ARG A 29 -8.62 -2.75 17.12
CA ARG A 29 -9.37 -3.72 16.31
C ARG A 29 -9.59 -3.28 14.87
N GLY A 30 -10.01 -2.04 14.63
CA GLY A 30 -10.29 -1.54 13.27
C GLY A 30 -9.03 -1.50 12.40
N THR A 31 -7.93 -0.92 12.89
CA THR A 31 -6.62 -0.98 12.25
C THR A 31 -6.16 -2.41 11.97
N ASP A 32 -6.30 -3.28 12.97
CA ASP A 32 -5.82 -4.66 12.91
C ASP A 32 -6.63 -5.52 11.93
N MET A 33 -7.94 -5.23 11.78
CA MET A 33 -8.78 -5.84 10.75
C MET A 33 -8.32 -5.45 9.34
N CYS A 34 -7.91 -4.19 9.13
CA CYS A 34 -7.35 -3.76 7.84
C CYS A 34 -6.07 -4.54 7.51
N CYS A 35 -5.17 -4.70 8.49
CA CYS A 35 -3.92 -5.45 8.30
C CYS A 35 -4.17 -6.94 8.09
N ARG A 36 -5.05 -7.56 8.88
CA ARG A 36 -5.45 -8.96 8.69
C ARG A 36 -5.96 -9.22 7.29
N ALA A 37 -6.84 -8.35 6.78
CA ALA A 37 -7.37 -8.49 5.43
C ALA A 37 -6.26 -8.39 4.38
N HIS A 38 -5.28 -7.50 4.58
CA HIS A 38 -4.12 -7.33 3.70
C HIS A 38 -3.17 -8.54 3.73
N ASP A 39 -2.87 -9.07 4.91
CA ASP A 39 -2.01 -10.26 5.09
C ASP A 39 -2.59 -11.52 4.44
N ASN A 40 -3.91 -11.59 4.29
CA ASN A 40 -4.61 -12.71 3.64
C ASN A 40 -4.88 -12.47 2.14
N SER A 41 -4.07 -11.65 1.48
CA SER A 41 -4.17 -11.42 0.03
C SER A 41 -3.70 -12.64 -0.78
N ASP A 42 -4.52 -13.07 -1.73
CA ASP A 42 -4.26 -14.27 -2.55
C ASP A 42 -3.04 -14.12 -3.48
N ASP A 43 -2.80 -12.90 -3.97
CA ASP A 43 -1.72 -12.61 -4.91
C ASP A 43 -0.66 -11.69 -4.30
N ASN A 44 0.43 -12.31 -3.87
CA ASN A 44 1.59 -11.65 -3.29
C ASN A 44 2.91 -12.24 -3.82
N ILE A 45 3.98 -11.46 -3.69
CA ILE A 45 5.35 -11.86 -3.98
C ILE A 45 6.14 -11.71 -2.68
N PRO A 46 6.46 -12.81 -1.97
CA PRO A 46 7.21 -12.75 -0.73
C PRO A 46 8.60 -12.11 -0.91
N ALA A 47 9.20 -11.70 0.21
CA ALA A 47 10.55 -11.14 0.21
C ALA A 47 11.55 -12.04 -0.52
N MET A 48 12.38 -11.44 -1.38
CA MET A 48 13.41 -12.12 -2.17
C MET A 48 12.90 -13.21 -3.14
N GLN A 49 11.59 -13.25 -3.42
CA GLN A 49 10.99 -14.20 -4.37
C GLN A 49 10.68 -13.54 -5.72
N THR A 50 10.45 -14.39 -6.73
CA THR A 50 10.04 -13.98 -8.07
C THR A 50 8.70 -14.61 -8.43
N LYS A 51 7.77 -13.79 -8.91
CA LYS A 51 6.47 -14.21 -9.46
C LYS A 51 6.10 -13.25 -10.57
N HIS A 52 5.35 -13.70 -11.58
CA HIS A 52 4.91 -12.84 -12.69
C HIS A 52 6.04 -12.15 -13.48
N GLY A 53 7.25 -12.71 -13.44
CA GLY A 53 8.46 -12.06 -13.99
C GLY A 53 9.01 -10.88 -13.15
N ILE A 54 8.37 -10.56 -12.03
CA ILE A 54 8.78 -9.52 -11.08
C ILE A 54 9.58 -10.16 -9.94
N THR A 55 10.81 -9.68 -9.71
CA THR A 55 11.62 -10.07 -8.55
C THR A 55 11.44 -9.07 -7.42
N ASN A 56 10.84 -9.48 -6.30
CA ASN A 56 10.74 -8.65 -5.11
C ASN A 56 12.09 -8.62 -4.39
N ARG A 57 12.87 -7.56 -4.60
CA ARG A 57 14.18 -7.34 -3.96
C ARG A 57 14.07 -6.77 -2.54
N ASN A 58 12.87 -6.54 -2.04
CA ASN A 58 12.66 -6.05 -0.69
C ASN A 58 12.71 -7.19 0.32
N LEU A 59 12.92 -6.84 1.59
CA LEU A 59 12.89 -7.76 2.74
C LEU A 59 11.47 -7.96 3.29
N TYR A 60 10.46 -7.43 2.61
CA TYR A 60 9.05 -7.53 2.96
C TYR A 60 8.24 -7.99 1.74
N THR A 61 7.06 -8.55 1.97
CA THR A 61 6.12 -8.98 0.93
C THR A 61 5.58 -7.77 0.16
N ILE A 62 5.47 -7.90 -1.16
CA ILE A 62 4.67 -6.99 -1.99
C ILE A 62 3.41 -7.70 -2.46
N THR A 63 2.33 -6.96 -2.63
CA THR A 63 0.96 -7.46 -2.86
C THR A 63 0.38 -6.84 -4.12
N ASN A 64 -0.70 -7.44 -4.64
CA ASN A 64 -1.39 -6.89 -5.79
C ASN A 64 -1.93 -5.49 -5.48
N CYS A 65 -1.84 -4.54 -6.42
CA CYS A 65 -2.32 -3.17 -6.23
C CYS A 65 -3.81 -3.07 -5.90
N LYS A 66 -4.61 -4.07 -6.27
CA LYS A 66 -6.00 -4.19 -5.84
C LYS A 66 -6.12 -4.32 -4.32
N ASP A 67 -5.26 -5.13 -3.70
CA ASP A 67 -5.33 -5.40 -2.26
C ASP A 67 -4.71 -4.28 -1.45
N ASP A 68 -3.62 -3.66 -1.94
CA ASP A 68 -3.10 -2.48 -1.26
C ASP A 68 -4.07 -1.28 -1.33
N ARG A 69 -4.88 -1.17 -2.39
CA ARG A 69 -5.95 -0.16 -2.47
C ARG A 69 -7.05 -0.41 -1.43
N LYS A 70 -7.46 -1.67 -1.25
CA LYS A 70 -8.39 -2.04 -0.17
C LYS A 70 -7.81 -1.71 1.19
N PHE A 71 -6.53 -2.02 1.40
CA PHE A 71 -5.82 -1.73 2.65
C PHE A 71 -5.76 -0.21 2.92
N TYR A 72 -5.36 0.57 1.92
CA TYR A 72 -5.32 2.02 1.96
C TYR A 72 -6.68 2.62 2.33
N ASN A 73 -7.75 2.20 1.64
CA ASN A 73 -9.10 2.68 1.89
C ASN A 73 -9.64 2.24 3.25
N CYS A 74 -9.35 1.02 3.69
CA CYS A 74 -9.71 0.55 5.02
C CYS A 74 -9.09 1.43 6.11
N LEU A 75 -7.80 1.73 6.02
CA LEU A 75 -7.10 2.59 6.98
C LEU A 75 -7.61 4.04 6.96
N LEU A 76 -7.91 4.58 5.78
CA LEU A 76 -8.51 5.92 5.67
C LEU A 76 -9.90 5.98 6.29
N ASN A 77 -10.71 4.95 6.10
CA ASN A 77 -12.08 4.88 6.60
C ASN A 77 -12.11 4.63 8.11
N ASP A 78 -11.22 3.80 8.65
CA ASP A 78 -11.05 3.65 10.09
C ASP A 78 -10.60 4.97 10.74
N GLY A 79 -9.63 5.66 10.13
CA GLY A 79 -9.25 7.03 10.48
C GLY A 79 -8.71 7.22 11.90
N SER A 80 -8.54 6.15 12.69
CA SER A 80 -8.00 6.19 14.04
C SER A 80 -6.53 6.60 14.04
N PRO A 81 -5.99 7.13 15.16
CA PRO A 81 -4.57 7.45 15.25
C PRO A 81 -3.65 6.28 14.87
N SER A 82 -4.04 5.05 15.23
CA SER A 82 -3.31 3.82 14.89
C SER A 82 -3.34 3.55 13.38
N SER A 83 -4.49 3.66 12.73
CA SER A 83 -4.59 3.48 11.26
C SER A 83 -3.84 4.56 10.49
N VAL A 84 -3.85 5.81 10.97
CA VAL A 84 -3.08 6.90 10.36
C VAL A 84 -1.58 6.64 10.48
N ALA A 85 -1.12 6.13 11.63
CA ALA A 85 0.27 5.78 11.83
C ALA A 85 0.71 4.60 10.94
N VAL A 86 -0.11 3.54 10.86
CA VAL A 86 0.15 2.39 9.98
C VAL A 86 0.15 2.80 8.51
N GLY A 87 -0.86 3.58 8.06
CA GLY A 87 -0.94 4.07 6.69
C GLY A 87 0.25 4.94 6.31
N LYS A 88 0.67 5.86 7.18
CA LYS A 88 1.90 6.65 6.99
C LYS A 88 3.14 5.75 6.86
N LEU A 89 3.28 4.76 7.74
CA LEU A 89 4.44 3.87 7.73
C LEU A 89 4.50 3.09 6.41
N PHE A 90 3.40 2.47 5.99
CA PHE A 90 3.37 1.63 4.79
C PHE A 90 3.49 2.45 3.49
N PHE A 91 2.63 3.45 3.29
CA PHE A 91 2.50 4.14 2.00
C PHE A 91 3.45 5.33 1.83
N ASP A 92 3.81 6.02 2.92
CA ASP A 92 4.60 7.26 2.83
C ASP A 92 6.07 7.07 3.20
N VAL A 93 6.35 6.26 4.23
CA VAL A 93 7.72 6.03 4.75
C VAL A 93 8.40 4.88 4.03
N LEU A 94 7.83 3.68 4.09
CA LEU A 94 8.36 2.50 3.39
C LEU A 94 8.16 2.61 1.88
N ARG A 95 7.07 3.29 1.47
CA ARG A 95 6.66 3.45 0.06
C ARG A 95 6.59 2.11 -0.66
N THR A 96 6.05 1.09 0.03
CA THR A 96 5.92 -0.28 -0.48
C THR A 96 5.25 -0.27 -1.86
N GLU A 97 5.96 -0.76 -2.87
CA GLU A 97 5.38 -0.91 -4.20
C GLU A 97 4.41 -2.09 -4.23
N CYS A 98 3.32 -1.92 -4.97
CA CYS A 98 2.39 -3.00 -5.31
C CYS A 98 2.65 -3.47 -6.75
N PHE A 99 2.03 -4.56 -7.20
CA PHE A 99 2.11 -4.99 -8.60
C PHE A 99 0.74 -5.22 -9.24
N ALA A 100 0.64 -5.04 -10.56
CA ALA A 100 -0.60 -5.25 -11.30
C ALA A 100 -0.33 -5.65 -12.75
N TYR A 101 -1.25 -6.43 -13.34
CA TYR A 101 -1.28 -6.75 -14.76
C TYR A 101 -2.07 -5.69 -15.52
N THR A 102 -1.35 -4.76 -16.15
CA THR A 102 -1.96 -3.58 -16.81
C THR A 102 -1.09 -3.04 -17.94
N TYR A 103 -1.57 -2.02 -18.63
CA TYR A 103 -0.85 -1.37 -19.72
C TYR A 103 0.49 -0.78 -19.27
N PRO A 104 1.55 -0.82 -20.11
CA PRO A 104 2.86 -0.35 -19.71
C PRO A 104 2.89 1.16 -19.42
N LYS A 105 3.69 1.56 -18.43
CA LYS A 105 3.88 2.96 -18.08
C LYS A 105 4.72 3.72 -19.11
N LYS A 106 4.16 4.77 -19.70
CA LYS A 106 4.82 5.70 -20.62
C LYS A 106 5.14 7.02 -19.92
N CYS A 107 6.39 7.45 -20.01
CA CYS A 107 6.79 8.74 -19.44
C CYS A 107 6.30 9.90 -20.34
N VAL A 108 5.35 10.68 -19.84
CA VAL A 108 4.80 11.84 -20.57
C VAL A 108 5.40 13.16 -20.13
N LYS A 109 6.06 13.21 -18.96
CA LYS A 109 6.78 14.39 -18.49
C LYS A 109 8.09 13.99 -17.83
N LYS A 110 9.21 14.39 -18.42
CA LYS A 110 10.56 14.18 -17.85
C LYS A 110 10.83 15.16 -16.71
N ASN A 111 11.71 14.78 -15.78
CA ASN A 111 12.19 15.69 -14.75
C ASN A 111 13.24 16.64 -15.36
N PRO A 112 13.06 17.98 -15.32
CA PRO A 112 14.02 18.91 -15.95
C PRO A 112 15.39 18.92 -15.26
N ILE A 113 15.45 18.60 -13.97
CA ILE A 113 16.69 18.50 -13.18
C ILE A 113 16.83 17.05 -12.73
N TYR A 114 17.15 16.16 -13.67
CA TYR A 114 17.42 14.75 -13.36
C TYR A 114 18.86 14.59 -12.85
N ILE A 115 18.98 14.18 -11.60
CA ILE A 115 20.22 13.72 -10.98
C ILE A 115 20.12 12.20 -10.78
N PRO A 116 21.05 11.41 -11.36
CA PRO A 116 21.10 9.96 -11.12
C PRO A 116 21.11 9.63 -9.63
N LEU A 117 20.40 8.57 -9.24
CA LEU A 117 20.23 8.09 -7.85
C LEU A 117 19.46 9.01 -6.89
N LEU A 118 19.31 10.31 -7.19
CA LEU A 118 18.62 11.27 -6.31
C LEU A 118 17.23 11.67 -6.81
N SER A 119 16.94 11.49 -8.09
CA SER A 119 15.64 11.87 -8.65
C SER A 119 15.21 10.90 -9.75
N PRO A 120 13.89 10.63 -9.89
CA PRO A 120 13.40 9.82 -10.99
C PRO A 120 13.58 10.58 -12.31
N LYS A 121 13.91 9.83 -13.38
CA LYS A 121 13.99 10.39 -14.75
C LYS A 121 12.66 10.98 -15.22
N CYS A 122 11.56 10.33 -14.82
CA CYS A 122 10.22 10.74 -15.18
C CYS A 122 9.50 11.38 -14.00
N LYS A 123 8.81 12.48 -14.27
CA LYS A 123 7.96 13.21 -13.33
C LYS A 123 6.50 12.75 -13.40
N LYS A 124 5.99 12.39 -14.58
CA LYS A 124 4.59 11.96 -14.78
C LYS A 124 4.54 10.79 -15.76
N TYR A 125 3.81 9.75 -15.37
CA TYR A 125 3.53 8.59 -16.21
C TYR A 125 2.05 8.57 -16.62
N GLU A 126 1.79 7.98 -17.78
CA GLU A 126 0.46 7.58 -18.27
C GLU A 126 0.55 6.13 -18.76
N LEU A 127 -0.59 5.45 -18.85
CA LEU A 127 -0.65 4.07 -19.34
C LEU A 127 -0.72 4.05 -20.88
N ASP A 128 0.14 3.25 -21.52
CA ASP A 128 0.13 3.08 -22.97
C ASP A 128 -0.86 1.98 -23.38
N THR A 129 -2.10 2.38 -23.65
CA THR A 129 -3.19 1.48 -24.06
C THR A 129 -3.01 0.88 -25.46
N SER A 130 -2.01 1.34 -26.23
CA SER A 130 -1.69 0.77 -27.55
C SER A 130 -0.81 -0.48 -27.48
N ALA A 131 -0.19 -0.74 -26.33
CA ALA A 131 0.65 -1.90 -26.08
C ALA A 131 -0.11 -3.00 -25.31
N PRO A 132 0.30 -4.27 -25.41
CA PRO A 132 -0.28 -5.34 -24.59
C PRO A 132 0.00 -5.11 -23.10
N LYS A 133 -0.91 -5.59 -22.25
CA LYS A 133 -0.75 -5.54 -20.79
C LYS A 133 0.44 -6.40 -20.34
N GLU A 134 1.11 -5.94 -19.30
CA GLU A 134 2.22 -6.63 -18.65
C GLU A 134 2.17 -6.48 -17.13
N TRP A 135 2.81 -7.42 -16.43
CA TRP A 135 3.01 -7.35 -15.00
C TRP A 135 4.11 -6.34 -14.69
N GLN A 136 3.78 -5.33 -13.87
CA GLN A 136 4.72 -4.30 -13.46
C GLN A 136 4.41 -3.80 -12.04
N THR A 137 5.39 -3.21 -11.37
CA THR A 137 5.20 -2.63 -10.02
C THR A 137 4.74 -1.18 -10.09
N PHE A 138 4.08 -0.68 -9.06
CA PHE A 138 3.67 0.73 -8.96
C PHE A 138 3.96 1.28 -7.56
N PRO A 139 4.41 2.55 -7.47
CA PRO A 139 4.57 3.20 -6.19
C PRO A 139 3.19 3.54 -5.58
N PRO A 140 3.09 3.60 -4.25
CA PRO A 140 1.85 3.97 -3.59
C PRO A 140 1.58 5.48 -3.68
N SER A 141 0.31 5.84 -3.54
CA SER A 141 -0.15 7.20 -3.30
C SER A 141 0.20 7.71 -1.90
N ASN A 142 0.21 9.04 -1.75
CA ASN A 142 0.54 9.68 -0.47
C ASN A 142 -0.66 9.60 0.50
N PHE A 143 -0.55 8.77 1.53
CA PHE A 143 -1.60 8.50 2.51
C PHE A 143 -1.92 9.71 3.36
N ILE A 144 -0.92 10.38 3.93
CA ILE A 144 -1.14 11.52 4.83
C ILE A 144 -1.76 12.72 4.09
N LYS A 145 -1.41 12.95 2.83
CA LYS A 145 -2.03 13.99 2.01
C LYS A 145 -3.53 13.72 1.88
N GLU A 146 -3.91 12.52 1.44
CA GLU A 146 -5.31 12.14 1.27
C GLU A 146 -6.09 12.18 2.59
N TYR A 147 -5.52 11.65 3.68
CA TYR A 147 -6.13 11.73 5.01
C TYR A 147 -6.42 13.18 5.44
N ASN A 148 -5.45 14.08 5.25
CA ASN A 148 -5.63 15.50 5.59
C ASN A 148 -6.65 16.19 4.68
N ASP A 149 -6.67 15.84 3.39
CA ASP A 149 -7.65 16.34 2.43
C ASP A 149 -9.07 15.93 2.83
N ARG A 150 -9.31 14.65 3.16
CA ARG A 150 -10.59 14.16 3.68
C ARG A 150 -11.01 14.86 4.96
N LYS A 151 -10.09 15.02 5.91
CA LYS A 151 -10.37 15.71 7.19
C LYS A 151 -10.72 17.19 6.99
N ARG A 152 -10.07 17.87 6.04
CA ARG A 152 -10.38 19.25 5.67
C ARG A 152 -11.75 19.35 5.03
N ASN A 153 -12.09 18.44 4.11
CA ASN A 153 -13.38 18.40 3.44
C ASN A 153 -14.52 18.10 4.42
N GLN A 154 -14.33 17.17 5.36
CA GLN A 154 -15.29 16.91 6.43
C GLN A 154 -15.52 18.14 7.32
N ARG A 155 -14.45 18.89 7.65
CA ARG A 155 -14.56 20.14 8.41
C ARG A 155 -15.28 21.24 7.64
N SER A 156 -15.05 21.37 6.33
CA SER A 156 -15.78 22.35 5.51
C SER A 156 -17.24 21.97 5.35
N GLN A 157 -17.56 20.69 5.15
CA GLN A 157 -18.93 20.19 5.11
C GLN A 157 -19.65 20.47 6.44
N ALA A 158 -19.04 20.12 7.58
CA ALA A 158 -19.62 20.42 8.89
C ALA A 158 -19.85 21.92 9.14
N ARG A 159 -19.00 22.81 8.59
CA ARG A 159 -19.21 24.26 8.65
C ARG A 159 -20.37 24.71 7.77
N LEU A 160 -20.51 24.15 6.57
CA LEU A 160 -21.63 24.45 5.67
C LEU A 160 -22.95 23.98 6.28
N THR A 161 -23.02 22.77 6.82
CA THR A 161 -24.22 22.26 7.48
C THR A 161 -24.58 23.07 8.73
N THR A 162 -23.58 23.56 9.47
CA THR A 162 -23.83 24.44 10.63
C THR A 162 -24.37 25.80 10.18
N ALA A 163 -23.82 26.39 9.12
CA ALA A 163 -24.30 27.65 8.56
C ALA A 163 -25.70 27.52 7.95
N GLU A 164 -26.02 26.39 7.33
CA GLU A 164 -27.35 26.10 6.80
C GLU A 164 -28.38 25.92 7.92
N ASN A 165 -28.00 25.32 9.04
CA ASN A 165 -28.90 25.10 10.18
C ASN A 165 -29.01 26.30 11.15
N ASP A 166 -28.31 27.41 10.89
CA ASP A 166 -28.39 28.63 11.68
C ASP A 166 -29.64 29.47 11.30
N PRO A 167 -30.61 29.66 12.23
CA PRO A 167 -31.82 30.43 11.96
C PRO A 167 -31.55 31.92 11.65
N GLU A 168 -30.46 32.50 12.14
CA GLU A 168 -30.06 33.88 11.79
C GLU A 168 -29.52 33.95 10.36
N ALA A 169 -28.78 32.94 9.92
CA ALA A 169 -28.29 32.82 8.55
C ALA A 169 -29.44 32.58 7.55
N LYS A 170 -30.42 31.72 7.87
CA LYS A 170 -31.61 31.50 7.02
C LYS A 170 -32.43 32.78 6.80
N THR A 171 -32.54 33.63 7.83
CA THR A 171 -33.30 34.90 7.75
C THR A 171 -32.66 35.90 6.79
N LYS A 172 -31.32 35.86 6.62
CA LYS A 172 -30.58 36.75 5.70
C LYS A 172 -30.74 36.37 4.22
N TYR A 173 -31.01 35.09 3.92
CA TYR A 173 -31.14 34.57 2.54
C TYR A 173 -32.60 34.38 2.08
N ALA A 174 -33.59 34.67 2.93
CA ALA A 174 -35.02 34.57 2.64
C ALA A 174 -35.55 35.49 1.51
N GLY A 175 -34.66 36.13 0.74
CA GLY A 175 -34.99 36.99 -0.41
C GLY A 175 -34.50 36.48 -1.77
N VAL A 176 -33.91 35.28 -1.86
CA VAL A 176 -33.48 34.70 -3.15
C VAL A 176 -34.09 33.32 -3.32
N TRP A 177 -34.97 33.17 -4.30
CA TRP A 177 -35.46 31.86 -4.73
C TRP A 177 -34.31 31.10 -5.40
N VAL A 178 -33.70 30.17 -4.67
CA VAL A 178 -32.83 29.14 -5.27
C VAL A 178 -33.62 27.84 -5.21
N GLN A 179 -33.89 27.25 -6.37
CA GLN A 179 -34.43 25.89 -6.45
C GLN A 179 -33.35 24.96 -5.89
N SER A 180 -33.61 24.37 -4.73
CA SER A 180 -32.78 23.31 -4.17
C SER A 180 -33.07 22.03 -4.94
N GLU A 181 -32.16 21.64 -5.83
CA GLU A 181 -32.12 20.27 -6.35
C GLU A 181 -31.72 19.32 -5.22
N GLU A 182 -32.45 18.23 -5.11
CA GLU A 182 -32.27 17.15 -4.14
C GLU A 182 -30.93 16.46 -4.41
N LEU A 183 -30.07 16.42 -3.39
CA LEU A 183 -28.75 15.78 -3.45
C LEU A 183 -28.97 14.27 -3.44
N GLU A 184 -28.97 13.64 -4.62
CA GLU A 184 -28.89 12.18 -4.71
C GLU A 184 -27.59 11.71 -4.03
N ASP A 185 -27.70 10.65 -3.22
CA ASP A 185 -26.56 9.99 -2.59
C ASP A 185 -25.55 9.53 -3.66
N GLU A 186 -24.49 10.31 -3.84
CA GLU A 186 -23.34 9.92 -4.66
C GLU A 186 -22.75 8.61 -4.13
N PRO A 187 -22.60 7.57 -4.97
CA PRO A 187 -21.97 6.33 -4.56
C PRO A 187 -20.53 6.62 -4.13
N VAL A 188 -20.03 5.87 -3.12
CA VAL A 188 -18.65 5.97 -2.63
C VAL A 188 -17.68 5.85 -3.79
N HIS A 189 -17.21 7.00 -4.29
CA HIS A 189 -16.30 7.07 -5.43
C HIS A 189 -15.01 6.34 -5.04
N GLU A 190 -14.71 5.25 -5.76
CA GLU A 190 -13.40 4.62 -5.68
C GLU A 190 -12.36 5.71 -5.99
N ASN A 191 -11.37 5.84 -5.13
CA ASN A 191 -10.31 6.81 -5.34
C ASN A 191 -9.45 6.38 -6.55
N GLU A 192 -9.70 7.01 -7.69
CA GLU A 192 -8.98 6.86 -8.99
C GLU A 192 -7.51 7.32 -8.94
N ASN A 193 -6.98 7.61 -7.74
CA ASN A 193 -5.62 8.12 -7.58
C ASN A 193 -4.83 7.26 -6.59
N TYR A 194 -4.88 5.94 -6.77
CA TYR A 194 -4.11 5.00 -5.95
C TYR A 194 -2.63 4.89 -6.39
N PHE A 195 -2.32 5.25 -7.64
CA PHE A 195 -1.01 5.03 -8.27
C PHE A 195 -0.04 6.24 -8.26
N GLY A 196 -0.27 7.24 -7.41
CA GLY A 196 0.64 8.36 -7.18
C GLY A 196 0.94 9.21 -8.43
N ASN A 197 2.17 9.14 -8.95
CA ASN A 197 2.62 9.92 -10.13
C ASN A 197 2.05 9.39 -11.47
N LEU A 198 1.24 8.34 -11.43
CA LEU A 198 0.49 7.84 -12.56
C LEU A 198 -0.82 8.63 -12.64
N VAL A 199 -1.07 9.30 -13.77
CA VAL A 199 -2.40 9.83 -14.06
C VAL A 199 -3.12 8.76 -14.85
N GLU A 200 -4.14 8.15 -14.24
CA GLU A 200 -5.09 7.32 -14.98
C GLU A 200 -5.86 8.24 -15.94
N GLY A 201 -5.97 7.82 -17.21
CA GLY A 201 -6.85 8.50 -18.16
C GLY A 201 -8.31 8.31 -17.75
N ASN A 202 -9.19 9.22 -18.17
CA ASN A 202 -10.60 9.30 -17.75
C ASN A 202 -11.52 8.11 -18.14
N ASP A 203 -10.97 6.96 -18.46
CA ASP A 203 -11.69 5.70 -18.60
C ASP A 203 -10.74 4.63 -18.08
N ILE A 204 -11.26 3.66 -17.33
CA ILE A 204 -10.57 2.53 -16.66
C ILE A 204 -10.46 2.74 -15.13
N THR A 205 -11.61 2.66 -14.44
CA THR A 205 -11.66 1.74 -13.30
C THR A 205 -11.06 0.43 -13.81
N PRO A 206 -10.03 -0.18 -13.18
CA PRO A 206 -9.47 -1.43 -13.68
C PRO A 206 -10.57 -2.47 -13.69
N ALA A 207 -11.21 -2.64 -14.84
CA ALA A 207 -12.13 -3.71 -15.11
C ALA A 207 -11.32 -4.97 -14.84
N MET A 208 -11.72 -5.62 -13.75
CA MET A 208 -11.39 -6.99 -13.40
C MET A 208 -11.67 -7.82 -14.64
N SER A 209 -10.65 -8.00 -15.48
CA SER A 209 -10.64 -9.03 -16.50
C SER A 209 -9.99 -10.21 -15.82
N GLU A 210 -10.76 -11.27 -15.64
CA GLU A 210 -10.25 -12.54 -15.15
C GLU A 210 -9.09 -12.98 -16.06
N GLU A 211 -7.98 -13.37 -15.43
CA GLU A 211 -6.86 -13.96 -16.16
C GLU A 211 -7.31 -15.26 -16.84
N PRO A 212 -6.71 -15.63 -17.99
CA PRO A 212 -6.88 -16.97 -18.52
C PRO A 212 -6.20 -17.97 -17.56
N LEU A 213 -7.00 -18.82 -16.92
CA LEU A 213 -6.53 -19.99 -16.18
C LEU A 213 -5.74 -20.91 -17.12
N ASN A 214 -4.42 -20.86 -17.04
CA ASN A 214 -3.59 -21.88 -17.65
C ASN A 214 -3.47 -23.07 -16.69
N ASN A 215 -4.38 -24.02 -16.85
CA ASN A 215 -4.37 -25.28 -16.14
C ASN A 215 -3.27 -26.19 -16.71
N ASN A 216 -2.14 -26.30 -15.99
CA ASN A 216 -1.24 -27.45 -16.08
C ASN A 216 -0.27 -27.43 -14.88
N SER A 217 -0.62 -28.16 -13.82
CA SER A 217 0.19 -29.27 -13.28
C SER A 217 -0.30 -29.62 -11.87
N GLN A 218 -0.64 -30.89 -11.69
CA GLN A 218 -0.97 -31.51 -10.42
C GLN A 218 0.27 -31.62 -9.50
N ASP A 219 -0.01 -31.46 -8.20
CA ASP A 219 0.62 -32.04 -7.01
C ASP A 219 2.11 -31.78 -6.69
N VAL A 220 2.39 -31.14 -5.54
CA VAL A 220 2.52 -31.80 -4.21
C VAL A 220 2.81 -30.72 -3.15
N LYS A 221 2.05 -30.74 -2.06
CA LYS A 221 2.26 -29.92 -0.85
C LYS A 221 3.43 -30.51 -0.02
N PRO A 222 4.52 -29.77 0.28
CA PRO A 222 5.50 -30.24 1.24
C PRO A 222 5.02 -29.91 2.66
N THR A 223 4.69 -30.95 3.42
CA THR A 223 4.63 -30.90 4.87
C THR A 223 6.04 -30.65 5.41
N MET A 224 6.32 -29.45 5.94
CA MET A 224 7.60 -29.16 6.59
C MET A 224 7.62 -29.77 8.00
N THR A 225 8.21 -30.96 8.11
CA THR A 225 8.66 -31.55 9.37
C THR A 225 9.89 -30.77 9.88
N LYS A 226 9.85 -30.33 11.14
CA LYS A 226 10.97 -29.66 11.83
C LYS A 226 12.21 -30.57 11.87
N GLY A 227 13.24 -30.22 11.13
CA GLY A 227 14.61 -30.75 11.27
C GLY A 227 15.54 -29.62 11.70
N LEU A 228 16.09 -29.72 12.90
CA LEU A 228 17.09 -28.84 13.47
C LEU A 228 18.44 -29.13 12.79
N LEU A 229 19.11 -28.12 12.22
CA LEU A 229 20.50 -28.22 11.76
C LEU A 229 21.36 -27.18 12.49
N PRO A 230 22.62 -27.49 12.87
CA PRO A 230 23.41 -26.70 13.81
C PRO A 230 24.11 -25.51 13.13
N LEU A 231 24.33 -24.44 13.90
CA LEU A 231 25.16 -23.28 13.51
C LEU A 231 26.64 -23.68 13.33
N PRO A 232 27.38 -23.05 12.40
CA PRO A 232 28.83 -23.23 12.30
C PRO A 232 29.60 -22.39 13.34
N GLU A 233 30.61 -23.03 13.94
CA GLU A 233 31.57 -22.44 14.90
C GLU A 233 32.47 -21.39 14.24
N LEU A 234 32.60 -20.23 14.88
CA LEU A 234 33.60 -19.20 14.54
C LEU A 234 34.91 -19.53 15.27
N HIS A 235 35.91 -19.99 14.52
CA HIS A 235 37.28 -20.16 15.04
C HIS A 235 38.07 -18.86 14.92
N GLU A 236 38.37 -18.27 16.08
CA GLU A 236 39.34 -17.22 16.31
C GLU A 236 40.76 -17.81 16.22
N LYS A 237 41.66 -17.26 15.40
CA LYS A 237 43.09 -17.58 15.44
C LYS A 237 43.89 -16.32 15.78
N ALA A 238 44.31 -16.26 17.04
CA ALA A 238 45.42 -15.43 17.50
C ALA A 238 46.71 -15.91 16.82
N ASN A 239 47.48 -14.97 16.25
CA ASN A 239 48.80 -15.25 15.72
C ASN A 239 49.83 -14.55 16.60
N GLN A 240 50.65 -15.36 17.27
CA GLN A 240 51.79 -14.91 18.06
C GLN A 240 52.97 -15.77 17.67
N THR A 241 53.96 -15.18 17.02
CA THR A 241 55.31 -15.75 16.95
C THR A 241 56.29 -14.59 16.87
N SER A 242 57.12 -14.50 17.91
CA SER A 242 58.24 -13.57 18.02
C SER A 242 59.50 -14.17 17.38
N GLN A 243 60.37 -13.24 16.97
CA GLN A 243 61.84 -13.26 17.01
C GLN A 243 62.68 -13.63 15.78
N ASP A 244 63.46 -12.59 15.42
CA ASP A 244 64.88 -12.54 15.06
C ASP A 244 65.35 -12.95 13.66
N LEU A 245 65.90 -11.95 12.93
CA LEU A 245 67.30 -12.00 12.45
C LEU A 245 67.76 -10.61 11.93
N SER A 246 68.91 -10.22 12.48
CA SER A 246 69.85 -9.15 12.10
C SER A 246 70.13 -9.04 10.60
N SER A 247 70.11 -7.82 10.05
CA SER A 247 71.25 -7.15 9.38
C SER A 247 70.88 -5.74 8.89
#